data_AF-X1U9M7-F1
#
_entry.id   AF-X1U9M7-F1
#
_cell.length_a   1.000
_cell.length_b   1.000
_cell.length_c   1.000
_cell.angle_alpha   90.00
_cell.angle_beta   90.00
_cell.angle_gamma   90.00
#
_symmetry.space_group_name_H-M   'P 1'
#
loop_
_entity.id
_entity.type
_entity.pdbx_description
1 polymer ?
#
loop_
_entity_poly.entity_id
_entity_poly.type
_entity_poly.pdbx_seq_one_letter_code
_entity_poly.pdbx_strand_id
1 'polypeptide(L)' 'MKRNALIAQSGGSSPVINASLQGVIESCVSYPEHIKNIYASWHGVEGVLLEELID' A
#
# COMPACT_ATOMS: atom_id res chain seq x y z
N MET A 1 -16.45 -11.99 0.31
CA MET A 1 -16.13 -10.92 -0.67
C MET A 1 -14.66 -10.57 -0.53
N LYS A 2 -13.91 -10.50 -1.63
CA LYS A 2 -12.53 -10.01 -1.62
C LYS A 2 -12.51 -8.49 -1.40
N ARG A 3 -11.48 -7.98 -0.75
CA ARG A 3 -11.28 -6.55 -0.49
C ARG A 3 -10.07 -6.03 -1.26
N ASN A 4 -9.99 -4.72 -1.41
CA ASN A 4 -8.78 -4.08 -1.92
C ASN A 4 -7.90 -3.68 -0.73
N ALA A 5 -6.59 -3.64 -0.93
CA ALA A 5 -5.63 -3.06 -0.01
C ALA A 5 -5.23 -1.67 -0.51
N LEU A 6 -5.09 -0.71 0.41
CA LEU A 6 -4.48 0.59 0.14
C LEU A 6 -3.29 0.74 1.08
N ILE A 7 -2.11 1.03 0.53
CA ILE A 7 -0.86 1.16 1.28
C ILE A 7 -0.34 2.60 1.13
N ALA A 8 -0.06 3.24 2.26
CA ALA A 8 0.46 4.59 2.32
C ALA A 8 1.65 4.63 3.29
N GLN A 9 2.76 5.24 2.87
CA GLN A 9 3.87 5.56 3.78
C GLN A 9 3.66 6.97 4.36
N SER A 10 4.01 7.17 5.62
CA SER A 10 3.85 8.45 6.32
C SER A 10 5.09 8.77 7.14
N GLY A 11 5.34 10.07 7.35
CA GLY A 11 6.53 10.56 8.04
C GLY A 11 7.77 10.65 7.14
N GLY A 12 8.94 10.81 7.76
CA GLY A 12 10.21 10.88 7.03
C GLY A 12 10.66 9.53 6.48
N SER A 13 11.30 9.54 5.31
CA SER A 13 11.90 8.35 4.72
C SER A 13 12.96 7.75 5.65
N SER A 14 13.03 6.42 5.71
CA SER A 14 14.11 5.70 6.40
C SER A 14 14.82 4.74 5.44
N PRO A 15 16.06 4.31 5.73
CA PRO A 15 16.79 3.37 4.88
C PRO A 15 16.09 2.02 4.66
N VAL A 16 15.08 1.68 5.49
CA VAL A 16 14.43 0.36 5.51
C VAL A 16 12.93 0.41 5.24
N ILE A 17 12.33 1.59 5.09
CA ILE A 17 10.87 1.72 4.93
C ILE A 17 10.35 0.96 3.68
N ASN A 18 11.17 0.84 2.65
CA ASN A 18 10.83 0.08 1.44
C ASN A 18 10.91 -1.44 1.63
N ALA A 19 11.76 -1.93 2.54
CA ALA A 19 11.73 -3.34 2.91
C ALA A 19 10.44 -3.70 3.68
N SER A 20 9.95 -2.80 4.54
CA SER A 20 8.63 -2.95 5.17
C SER A 20 7.50 -2.92 4.12
N LEU A 21 7.55 -2.00 3.17
CA LEU A 21 6.60 -1.94 2.05
C LEU A 21 6.58 -3.26 1.25
N GLN A 22 7.76 -3.78 0.91
CA GLN A 22 7.88 -5.06 0.21
C GLN A 22 7.20 -6.20 0.98
N GLY A 23 7.44 -6.32 2.28
CA GLY A 23 6.80 -7.36 3.10
C GLY A 23 5.28 -7.25 3.16
N VAL A 24 4.72 -6.03 3.15
CA VAL A 24 3.27 -5.82 3.06
C VAL A 24 2.73 -6.28 1.70
N ILE A 25 3.39 -5.90 0.61
CA ILE A 25 2.98 -6.28 -0.75
C ILE A 25 3.03 -7.81 -0.92
N GLU A 26 4.13 -8.45 -0.53
CA GLU A 26 4.29 -9.91 -0.60
C GLU A 26 3.20 -10.63 0.20
N SER A 27 2.88 -10.13 1.40
CA SER A 27 1.78 -10.66 2.21
C SER A 27 0.43 -10.47 1.52
N CYS A 28 0.12 -9.29 0.98
CA CYS A 28 -1.13 -9.08 0.24
C CYS A 28 -1.28 -10.04 -0.95
N VAL A 29 -0.18 -10.28 -1.68
CA VAL A 29 -0.13 -11.22 -2.81
C VAL A 29 -0.30 -12.67 -2.34
N SER A 30 0.17 -13.03 -1.14
CA SER A 30 0.05 -14.40 -0.61
C SER A 30 -1.36 -14.77 -0.12
N TYR A 31 -2.28 -13.81 0.02
CA TYR A 31 -3.68 -14.03 0.44
C TYR A 31 -4.71 -13.64 -0.66
N PRO A 32 -4.65 -14.24 -1.87
CA PRO A 32 -5.50 -13.87 -3.01
C PRO A 32 -7.00 -14.18 -2.82
N GLU A 33 -7.35 -15.02 -1.85
CA GLU A 33 -8.72 -15.29 -1.41
C GLU A 33 -9.32 -14.12 -0.60
N HIS A 34 -8.47 -13.25 -0.04
CA HIS A 34 -8.85 -12.11 0.77
C HIS A 34 -8.63 -10.77 0.07
N ILE A 35 -7.51 -10.60 -0.63
CA ILE A 35 -7.12 -9.34 -1.30
C ILE A 35 -7.24 -9.50 -2.83
N LYS A 36 -7.89 -8.53 -3.49
CA LYS A 36 -8.11 -8.52 -4.95
C LYS A 36 -7.13 -7.59 -5.67
N ASN A 37 -7.10 -6.32 -5.26
CA ASN A 37 -6.26 -5.28 -5.83
C ASN A 37 -5.43 -4.64 -4.71
N ILE A 38 -4.25 -4.14 -5.05
CA ILE A 38 -3.36 -3.40 -4.16
C ILE A 38 -3.17 -2.02 -4.78
N TYR A 39 -3.47 -0.98 -4.02
CA TYR A 39 -3.24 0.41 -4.42
C TYR A 39 -2.20 1.05 -3.50
N ALA A 40 -1.43 1.98 -4.03
CA ALA A 40 -0.58 2.86 -3.25
C ALA A 40 -1.08 4.31 -3.32
N SER A 41 -0.78 5.12 -2.30
CA SER A 41 -1.09 6.55 -2.34
C SER A 41 0.15 7.39 -2.65
N TRP A 42 -0.01 8.36 -3.55
CA TRP A 42 1.02 9.35 -3.82
C TRP A 42 1.15 10.29 -2.61
N HIS A 43 2.38 10.68 -2.25
CA HIS A 43 2.64 11.56 -1.08
C HIS A 43 2.00 11.10 0.25
N GLY A 44 1.83 9.79 0.47
CA GLY A 44 1.34 9.26 1.73
C GLY A 44 -0.15 9.54 1.96
N VAL A 45 -0.54 9.98 3.16
CA VAL A 45 -1.96 10.21 3.48
C VAL A 45 -2.59 11.32 2.64
N GLU A 46 -1.79 12.28 2.15
CA GLU A 46 -2.28 13.37 1.30
C GLU A 46 -2.88 12.85 0.00
N GLY A 47 -2.22 11.92 -0.71
CA GLY A 47 -2.80 11.31 -1.91
C GLY A 47 -4.04 10.46 -1.63
N VAL A 48 -4.27 10.00 -0.38
CA VAL A 48 -5.55 9.39 -0.02
C VAL A 48 -6.66 10.45 0.01
N LEU A 49 -6.38 11.62 0.56
CA LEU A 49 -7.35 12.72 0.66
C LEU A 49 -7.65 13.36 -0.71
N LEU A 50 -6.67 13.36 -1.61
CA LEU A 50 -6.76 13.93 -2.96
C LEU A 50 -7.09 12.90 -4.05
N GLU A 51 -7.30 11.63 -3.69
CA GLU A 51 -7.55 10.52 -4.62
C GLU A 51 -6.41 10.29 -5.65
N GLU A 52 -5.17 10.61 -5.28
CA GLU A 52 -3.97 10.37 -6.07
C GLU A 52 -3.40 8.97 -5.79
N LEU A 53 -3.99 7.97 -6.44
CA LEU A 53 -3.66 6.54 -6.25
C LEU A 53 -2.85 5.95 -7.41
N ILE A 54 -1.99 4.98 -7.08
CA ILE A 54 -1.22 4.13 -8.00
C ILE A 54 -1.78 2.70 -7.93
N ASP A 55 -1.92 2.05 -9.08
CA ASP A 55 -2.31 0.63 -9.25
C ASP A 55 -1.08 -0.24 -9.57
#